data_AF-A0A8J7EB30-F1
#
_entry.id   AF-A0A8J7EB30-F1
#
_cell.length_a   1.000
_cell.length_b   1.000
_cell.length_c   1.000
_cell.angle_alpha   90.00
_cell.angle_beta   90.00
_cell.angle_gamma   90.00
#
_symmetry.space_group_name_H-M   'P 1'
#
loop_
_entity.id
_entity.type
_entity.pdbx_description
1 polymer ?
#
loop_
_entity_poly.entity_id
_entity_poly.type
_entity_poly.pdbx_seq_one_letter_code
_entity_poly.pdbx_strand_id
1 'polypeptide(L)'
;MPPIDIRQRAIALLDQLPQNKLAAVVQLLEVLAESTPQIPASSEEAPLLAVIQWQLTAPEQSRLDDLRDRCEWGELTNAEHQELLHYEDRLEQNRVEHLEALIALAKLRNLDLISLNQRFSSPMQSFNAACSALLL
;
A
#
# COMPACT_ATOMS: atom_id res chain seq x y z
N MET A 1 -18.78 14.64 -16.60
CA MET A 1 -19.71 14.20 -15.55
C MET A 1 -19.44 15.03 -14.30
N PRO A 2 -20.46 15.59 -13.63
CA PRO A 2 -20.22 16.35 -12.40
C PRO A 2 -19.71 15.40 -11.30
N PRO A 3 -18.91 15.91 -10.34
CA PRO A 3 -18.52 15.12 -9.18
C PRO A 3 -19.80 14.83 -8.41
N ILE A 4 -20.20 13.55 -8.38
CA ILE A 4 -21.29 13.12 -7.53
C ILE A 4 -20.84 13.42 -6.11
N ASP A 5 -21.52 14.35 -5.44
CA ASP A 5 -21.27 14.65 -4.04
C ASP A 5 -21.66 13.40 -3.25
N ILE A 6 -20.67 12.54 -3.01
CA ILE A 6 -20.82 11.18 -2.44
C ILE A 6 -21.66 11.24 -1.16
N ARG A 7 -21.53 12.34 -0.41
CA ARG A 7 -22.33 12.65 0.77
C ARG A 7 -23.82 12.76 0.46
N GLN A 8 -24.21 13.51 -0.56
CA GLN A 8 -25.62 13.68 -0.93
C GLN A 8 -26.24 12.36 -1.40
N ARG A 9 -25.46 11.54 -2.12
CA ARG A 9 -25.92 10.24 -2.57
C ARG A 9 -26.07 9.24 -1.42
N ALA A 10 -25.18 9.28 -0.43
CA ALA A 10 -25.30 8.48 0.79
C ALA A 10 -26.55 8.87 1.60
N ILE A 11 -26.83 10.17 1.76
CA ILE A 11 -28.04 10.67 2.44
C ILE A 11 -29.31 10.18 1.72
N ALA A 12 -29.36 10.30 0.40
CA ALA A 12 -30.52 9.85 -0.38
C ALA A 12 -30.76 8.33 -0.28
N LEU A 13 -29.70 7.52 -0.10
CA LEU A 13 -29.81 6.08 0.11
C LEU A 13 -30.27 5.72 1.53
N LEU A 14 -29.87 6.51 2.53
CA LEU A 14 -30.34 6.37 3.91
C LEU A 14 -31.83 6.67 4.03
N ASP A 15 -32.33 7.68 3.31
CA ASP A 15 -33.75 8.03 3.29
C ASP A 15 -34.64 6.96 2.62
N GLN A 16 -34.07 6.13 1.75
CA GLN A 16 -34.78 5.03 1.07
C GLN A 16 -34.77 3.71 1.86
N LEU A 17 -34.03 3.64 2.97
CA LEU A 17 -33.91 2.44 3.76
C LEU A 17 -35.05 2.34 4.80
N PRO A 18 -35.66 1.15 4.97
CA PRO A 18 -36.66 0.96 6.00
C PRO A 18 -36.03 1.05 7.39
N GLN A 19 -36.78 1.63 8.34
CA GLN A 19 -36.30 1.98 9.68
C GLN A 19 -35.67 0.81 10.46
N ASN A 20 -36.11 -0.42 10.20
CA ASN A 20 -35.59 -1.64 10.83
C ASN A 20 -34.17 -2.02 10.37
N LYS A 21 -33.65 -1.40 9.30
CA LYS A 21 -32.29 -1.63 8.78
C LYS A 21 -31.31 -0.52 9.14
N LEU A 22 -31.78 0.61 9.69
CA LEU A 22 -30.92 1.73 10.09
C LEU A 22 -29.83 1.30 11.08
N ALA A 23 -30.18 0.49 12.09
CA ALA A 23 -29.22 0.01 13.08
C ALA A 23 -28.08 -0.82 12.44
N ALA A 24 -28.40 -1.67 11.47
CA ALA A 24 -27.39 -2.47 10.76
C ALA A 24 -26.49 -1.60 9.87
N VAL A 25 -27.03 -0.53 9.29
CA VAL A 25 -26.25 0.42 8.49
C VAL A 25 -25.34 1.29 9.37
N VAL A 26 -25.81 1.70 10.54
CA VAL A 26 -24.97 2.40 11.53
C VAL A 26 -23.80 1.51 11.96
N GLN A 27 -24.07 0.26 12.32
CA GLN A 27 -23.00 -0.70 12.66
C GLN A 27 -22.02 -0.92 11.52
N LEU A 28 -22.50 -1.01 10.28
CA LEU A 28 -21.64 -1.11 9.10
C LEU A 28 -20.79 0.15 8.91
N LEU A 29 -21.37 1.34 9.07
CA LEU A 29 -20.64 2.61 8.97
C LEU A 29 -19.62 2.78 10.09
N GLU A 30 -19.92 2.32 11.30
CA GLU A 30 -18.97 2.27 12.43
C GLU A 30 -17.79 1.35 12.11
N VAL A 31 -18.05 0.14 11.61
CA VAL A 31 -16.99 -0.79 11.18
C VAL A 31 -16.15 -0.20 10.03
N LEU A 32 -16.77 0.45 9.06
CA LEU A 32 -16.08 1.10 7.94
C LEU A 32 -15.27 2.33 8.40
N ALA A 33 -15.79 3.08 9.37
CA ALA A 33 -15.10 4.23 9.96
C ALA A 33 -13.90 3.79 10.83
N GLU A 34 -14.04 2.71 11.60
CA GLU A 34 -12.94 2.09 12.35
C GLU A 34 -11.87 1.51 11.42
N SER A 35 -12.27 0.98 10.26
CA SER A 35 -11.37 0.46 9.23
C SER A 35 -10.61 1.54 8.47
N THR A 36 -11.01 2.81 8.60
CA THR A 36 -10.36 3.92 7.92
C THR A 36 -9.75 4.86 8.96
N PRO A 37 -8.50 4.62 9.41
CA PRO A 37 -7.79 5.64 10.16
C PRO A 37 -7.39 6.77 9.21
N GLN A 38 -8.33 7.63 8.81
CA GLN A 38 -8.01 9.00 8.42
C GLN A 38 -7.69 9.78 9.71
N ILE A 39 -6.63 9.37 10.39
CA ILE A 39 -6.07 10.15 11.50
C ILE A 39 -5.28 11.27 10.84
N PRO A 40 -5.60 12.55 11.10
CA PRO A 40 -4.84 13.66 10.54
C PRO A 40 -3.38 13.48 10.98
N ALA A 41 -2.51 13.25 9.99
CA ALA A 41 -1.09 13.11 10.23
C ALA A 41 -0.58 14.39 10.89
N SER A 42 0.03 14.25 12.07
CA SER A 42 0.82 15.36 12.60
C SER A 42 1.93 15.70 11.60
N SER A 43 2.51 16.89 11.70
CA SER A 43 3.69 17.27 10.91
C SER A 43 4.84 16.25 11.02
N GLU A 44 4.90 15.49 12.11
CA GLU A 44 5.92 14.48 12.36
C GLU A 44 5.56 13.11 11.76
N GLU A 45 4.26 12.80 11.65
CA GLU A 45 3.79 11.55 11.05
C GLU A 45 3.74 11.60 9.52
N ALA A 46 3.49 12.78 8.93
CA ALA A 46 3.39 12.95 7.48
C ALA A 46 4.57 12.36 6.68
N PRO A 47 5.85 12.60 7.05
CA PRO A 47 6.97 11.99 6.33
C PRO A 47 7.03 10.46 6.51
N LEU A 48 6.68 9.94 7.70
CA LEU A 48 6.66 8.51 7.95
C LEU A 48 5.60 7.81 7.11
N LEU A 49 4.41 8.40 7.04
CA LEU A 49 3.32 7.89 6.22
C LEU A 49 3.66 7.92 4.73
N ALA A 50 4.38 8.94 4.26
CA ALA A 50 4.84 8.99 2.87
C ALA A 50 5.79 7.83 2.52
N VAL A 51 6.70 7.46 3.43
CA VAL A 51 7.59 6.30 3.25
C VAL A 51 6.80 4.99 3.28
N ILE A 52 5.90 4.84 4.24
CA ILE A 52 5.05 3.64 4.40
C ILE A 52 4.13 3.42 3.19
N GLN A 53 3.62 4.50 2.61
CA GLN A 53 2.70 4.47 1.46
C GLN A 53 3.44 4.51 0.11
N TRP A 54 4.77 4.62 0.12
CA TRP A 54 5.53 4.64 -1.12
C TRP A 54 5.37 3.31 -1.85
N GLN A 55 5.13 3.41 -3.16
CA GLN A 55 5.02 2.29 -4.07
C GLN A 55 5.62 2.71 -5.41
N LEU A 56 6.10 1.74 -6.18
CA LEU A 56 6.42 1.96 -7.58
C LEU A 56 5.18 2.45 -8.32
N THR A 57 5.39 3.36 -9.26
CA THR A 57 4.30 3.79 -10.14
C THR A 57 3.87 2.62 -11.04
N ALA A 58 2.64 2.64 -11.53
CA ALA A 58 2.14 1.60 -12.45
C ALA A 58 3.07 1.28 -13.65
N PRO A 59 3.69 2.26 -14.35
CA PRO A 59 4.65 1.95 -15.40
C PRO A 59 5.95 1.33 -14.90
N GLU A 60 6.48 1.79 -13.76
CA GLU A 60 7.67 1.17 -13.15
C GLU A 60 7.39 -0.27 -12.73
N GLN A 61 6.21 -0.52 -12.13
CA GLN A 61 5.79 -1.85 -11.73
C GLN A 61 5.66 -2.78 -12.94
N SER A 62 4.97 -2.32 -14.00
CA SER A 62 4.83 -3.11 -15.23
C SER A 62 6.17 -3.41 -15.89
N ARG A 63 7.13 -2.48 -15.82
CA ARG A 63 8.48 -2.69 -16.34
C ARG A 63 9.24 -3.72 -15.52
N LEU A 64 9.15 -3.63 -14.19
CA LEU A 64 9.77 -4.61 -13.30
C LEU A 64 9.19 -6.01 -13.51
N ASP A 65 7.87 -6.13 -13.67
CA ASP A 65 7.22 -7.43 -13.92
C ASP A 65 7.68 -8.04 -15.26
N ASP A 66 7.74 -7.24 -16.34
CA ASP A 66 8.31 -7.67 -17.64
C ASP A 66 9.77 -8.14 -17.53
N LEU A 67 10.60 -7.39 -16.80
CA LEU A 67 12.00 -7.74 -16.59
C LEU A 67 12.15 -9.05 -15.81
N ARG A 68 11.31 -9.27 -14.78
CA ARG A 68 11.30 -10.52 -14.00
C ARG A 68 10.85 -11.71 -14.84
N ASP A 69 9.77 -11.56 -15.60
CA ASP A 69 9.27 -12.62 -16.47
C ASP A 69 10.35 -13.02 -17.48
N ARG A 70 10.94 -12.05 -18.18
CA ARG A 70 11.99 -12.33 -19.19
C ARG A 70 13.29 -12.85 -18.59
N CYS A 71 13.58 -12.50 -17.35
CA CYS A 71 14.71 -13.06 -16.62
C CYS A 71 14.56 -14.57 -16.41
N GLU A 72 13.36 -15.05 -16.07
CA GLU A 72 13.10 -16.49 -15.90
C GLU A 72 13.38 -17.28 -17.19
N TRP A 73 13.20 -16.64 -18.35
CA TRP A 73 13.50 -17.23 -19.66
C TRP A 73 14.96 -17.02 -20.12
N GLY A 74 15.78 -16.29 -19.35
CA GLY A 74 17.16 -15.96 -19.71
C GLY A 74 17.28 -14.99 -20.89
N GLU A 75 16.24 -14.20 -21.17
CA GLU A 75 16.13 -13.34 -22.36
C GLU A 75 16.54 -11.88 -22.12
N LEU A 76 17.07 -11.58 -20.94
CA LEU A 76 17.51 -10.24 -20.60
C LEU A 76 18.86 -9.90 -21.24
N THR A 77 18.96 -8.70 -21.79
CA THR A 77 20.26 -8.13 -22.16
C THR A 77 21.03 -7.68 -20.91
N ASN A 78 22.34 -7.44 -21.01
CA ASN A 78 23.12 -6.92 -19.87
C ASN A 78 22.57 -5.59 -19.33
N ALA A 79 22.07 -4.71 -20.20
CA ALA A 79 21.47 -3.44 -19.78
C ALA A 79 20.19 -3.66 -18.97
N GLU A 80 19.33 -4.59 -19.42
CA GLU A 80 18.08 -4.91 -18.74
C GLU A 80 18.29 -5.66 -17.43
N HIS A 81 19.36 -6.48 -17.33
CA HIS A 81 19.78 -7.05 -16.05
C HIS A 81 20.19 -5.96 -15.04
N GLN A 82 20.95 -4.95 -15.47
CA GLN A 82 21.31 -3.82 -14.59
C GLN A 82 20.08 -3.00 -14.18
N GLU A 83 19.12 -2.85 -15.09
CA GLU A 83 17.83 -2.21 -14.79
C GLU A 83 17.03 -3.00 -13.74
N LEU A 84 16.96 -4.33 -13.89
CA LEU A 84 16.31 -5.21 -12.93
C LEU A 84 16.95 -5.11 -11.54
N LEU A 85 18.28 -5.21 -11.46
CA LEU A 85 19.04 -5.05 -10.21
C LEU A 85 18.75 -3.70 -9.55
N HIS A 86 18.72 -2.63 -10.33
CA HIS A 86 18.41 -1.30 -9.79
C HIS A 86 17.01 -1.21 -9.18
N TYR A 87 16.00 -1.84 -9.80
CA TYR A 87 14.66 -1.90 -9.22
C TYR A 87 14.62 -2.77 -7.95
N GLU A 88 15.34 -3.90 -7.93
CA GLU A 88 15.44 -4.76 -6.75
C GLU A 88 16.10 -4.03 -5.57
N ASP A 89 17.23 -3.37 -5.80
CA ASP A 89 17.92 -2.55 -4.79
C ASP A 89 17.00 -1.46 -4.21
N ARG A 90 16.24 -0.76 -5.08
CA ARG A 90 15.28 0.26 -4.64
C ARG A 90 14.18 -0.33 -3.77
N LEU A 91 13.66 -1.50 -4.14
CA LEU A 91 12.62 -2.19 -3.36
C LEU A 91 13.15 -2.71 -2.02
N GLU A 92 14.38 -3.24 -1.99
CA GLU A 92 15.04 -3.68 -0.75
C GLU A 92 15.28 -2.51 0.20
N GLN A 93 15.83 -1.40 -0.32
CA GLN A 93 16.02 -0.18 0.46
C GLN A 93 14.69 0.33 1.00
N ASN A 94 13.65 0.38 0.16
CA ASN A 94 12.33 0.81 0.61
C ASN A 94 11.74 -0.12 1.68
N ARG A 95 11.95 -1.45 1.61
CA ARG A 95 11.48 -2.37 2.66
C ARG A 95 12.11 -2.06 4.01
N VAL A 96 13.39 -1.71 4.04
CA VAL A 96 14.08 -1.29 5.27
C VAL A 96 13.50 0.02 5.78
N GLU A 97 13.43 1.05 4.94
CA GLU A 97 12.90 2.37 5.30
C GLU A 97 11.43 2.29 5.75
N HIS A 98 10.63 1.44 5.12
CA HIS A 98 9.24 1.17 5.49
C HIS A 98 9.17 0.58 6.90
N LEU A 99 9.96 -0.44 7.22
CA LEU A 99 9.99 -1.01 8.57
C LEU A 99 10.43 0.02 9.61
N GLU A 100 11.45 0.83 9.31
CA GLU A 100 11.90 1.90 10.20
C GLU A 100 10.80 2.95 10.44
N ALA A 101 10.11 3.36 9.37
CA ALA A 101 9.00 4.31 9.43
C ALA A 101 7.81 3.74 10.21
N LEU A 102 7.48 2.45 10.06
CA LEU A 102 6.45 1.77 10.84
C LEU A 102 6.81 1.73 12.33
N ILE A 103 8.06 1.42 12.68
CA ILE A 103 8.54 1.42 14.07
C ILE A 103 8.45 2.84 14.66
N ALA A 104 8.84 3.87 13.91
CA ALA A 104 8.74 5.25 14.35
C ALA A 104 7.27 5.66 14.55
N LEU A 105 6.38 5.31 13.62
CA LEU A 105 4.96 5.60 13.70
C LEU A 105 4.29 4.86 14.87
N ALA A 106 4.68 3.61 15.13
CA ALA A 106 4.22 2.83 16.27
C ALA A 106 4.55 3.52 17.60
N LYS A 107 5.77 4.05 17.72
CA LYS A 107 6.20 4.82 18.90
C LYS A 107 5.39 6.10 19.07
N LEU A 108 5.19 6.87 17.99
CA LEU A 108 4.42 8.13 18.04
C LEU A 108 2.95 7.90 18.43
N ARG A 109 2.34 6.84 17.92
CA ARG A 109 0.93 6.52 18.16
C ARG A 109 0.70 5.63 19.38
N ASN A 110 1.76 5.16 20.03
CA ASN A 110 1.72 4.16 21.10
C ASN A 110 0.89 2.93 20.71
N LEU A 111 1.10 2.43 19.49
CA LEU A 111 0.41 1.28 18.92
C LEU A 111 1.37 0.10 18.75
N ASP A 112 0.79 -1.09 18.74
CA ASP A 112 1.53 -2.31 18.41
C ASP A 112 1.96 -2.33 16.93
N LEU A 113 3.21 -2.75 16.70
CA LEU A 113 3.83 -2.78 15.38
C LEU A 113 3.15 -3.77 14.44
N ILE A 114 2.72 -4.93 14.95
CA ILE A 114 2.06 -5.96 14.12
C ILE A 114 0.73 -5.42 13.62
N SER A 115 -0.04 -4.80 14.50
CA SER A 115 -1.33 -4.17 14.20
C SER A 115 -1.19 -3.04 13.18
N LEU A 116 -0.12 -2.23 13.28
CA LEU A 116 0.18 -1.19 12.29
C LEU A 116 0.61 -1.79 10.95
N ASN A 117 1.50 -2.79 10.95
CA ASN A 117 1.95 -3.43 9.73
C ASN A 117 0.77 -4.05 8.97
N GLN A 118 -0.17 -4.72 9.66
CA GLN A 118 -1.37 -5.27 9.02
C GLN A 118 -2.25 -4.20 8.36
N ARG A 119 -2.31 -2.98 8.92
CA ARG A 119 -3.08 -1.86 8.34
C ARG A 119 -2.43 -1.28 7.09
N PHE A 120 -1.10 -1.34 6.99
CA PHE A 120 -0.33 -0.79 5.87
C PHE A 120 0.18 -1.85 4.90
N SER A 121 -0.02 -3.13 5.20
CA SER A 121 0.29 -4.26 4.33
C SER A 121 -0.61 -4.20 3.09
N SER A 122 -0.12 -3.52 2.04
CA SER A 122 -0.54 -3.84 0.67
C SER A 122 -0.05 -5.24 0.32
N PRO A 123 -0.69 -5.96 -0.63
CA PRO A 123 -0.17 -7.24 -1.11
C PRO A 123 1.28 -7.06 -1.52
N MET A 124 2.16 -7.55 -0.67
CA MET A 124 3.60 -7.31 -0.72
C MET A 124 4.10 -7.88 -2.05
N GLN A 125 4.72 -7.03 -2.86
CA GLN A 125 5.29 -7.43 -4.14
C GLN A 125 6.34 -8.52 -3.88
N SER A 126 6.09 -9.71 -4.42
CA SER A 126 6.96 -10.87 -4.26
C SER A 126 8.36 -10.55 -4.77
N PHE A 127 9.36 -10.79 -3.93
CA PHE A 127 10.75 -10.84 -4.36
C PHE A 127 10.95 -12.13 -5.15
N ASN A 128 11.44 -12.04 -6.39
CA ASN A 128 11.78 -13.21 -7.18
C ASN A 128 13.30 -13.46 -7.10
N ALA A 129 13.71 -14.29 -6.15
CA ALA A 129 15.12 -14.62 -5.91
C ALA A 129 15.76 -15.49 -7.01
N ALA A 130 14.97 -15.98 -7.99
CA ALA A 130 15.49 -16.85 -9.04
C ALA A 130 16.50 -16.16 -9.96
N CYS A 131 16.35 -14.84 -10.14
CA CYS A 131 17.22 -14.03 -10.98
C CYS A 131 18.52 -13.61 -10.30
N SER A 132 18.47 -13.30 -9.01
CA SER A 132 19.63 -12.85 -8.24
C SER A 132 20.65 -13.99 -7.99
N ALA A 133 20.19 -15.26 -8.00
CA ALA A 133 21.03 -16.43 -7.74
C ALA A 133 21.94 -16.86 -8.93
N LEU A 134 21.72 -16.33 -10.14
CA LEU A 134 22.56 -16.61 -11.32
C LEU A 134 23.86 -15.77 -11.38
N LEU A 135 24.14 -14.97 -10.35
CA LEU A 135 25.23 -14.00 -10.31
C LEU A 135 26.28 -14.25 -9.19
N LEU A 136 26.26 -15.41 -8.54
CA LEU A 136 27.34 -15.91 -7.67
C LEU A 136 27.98 -17.18 -8.26
#